data_AF-A0A9E5I4P3-F1
#
_entry.id   AF-A0A9E5I4P3-F1
#
_cell.length_a   1.000
_cell.length_b   1.000
_cell.length_c   1.000
_cell.angle_alpha   90.00
_cell.angle_beta   90.00
_cell.angle_gamma   90.00
#
_symmetry.space_group_name_H-M   'P 1'
#
loop_
_entity.id
_entity.type
_entity.pdbx_description
1 polymer ?
#
loop_
_entity_poly.entity_id
_entity_poly.type
_entity_poly.pdbx_seq_one_letter_code
_entity_poly.pdbx_strand_id
1 'polypeptide(L)'
;IERKQRELLQQEAWQLELIEGKLPDALSTQVNSLLFHPDKNSLAYKAFHGACEQTGEHPARLLMRCGALDSPLSYHHGQFIQAHFPKGEGFASDFRFTNAEYEKAIAGLPTAQVKAFSIDDVGTTEIDDALSLTSIGNGLYRLGIHIAAPGLLIQKGDRFDQVARERMSTVYFPGDKITMLPEQFVEYFSLDAGSARPAVSLYVEIDALGHRTQTPPQSALELVPIETNLRLDEWEPLVDEAFLAQENSSLPYHETLNRLWVLAQNEHQKRQEQRVKDGLRAEVLGQADPNALIRDFNFKITSPTNEIVIEPRIRGSILDTIVAECMILCNRIWGQALAEHGLPALFRT
;
A
#
# COMPACT_ATOMS: atom_id res chain seq x y z
N ILE A 1 -23.97 53.24 9.13
CA ILE A 1 -24.56 53.05 7.78
C ILE A 1 -23.44 52.91 6.75
N GLU A 2 -22.46 53.82 6.72
CA GLU A 2 -21.32 53.77 5.78
C GLU A 2 -20.51 52.45 5.79
N ARG A 3 -20.21 51.88 6.96
CA ARG A 3 -19.45 50.63 7.05
C ARG A 3 -20.14 49.44 6.36
N LYS A 4 -21.43 49.24 6.61
CA LYS A 4 -22.22 48.16 5.99
C LYS A 4 -22.31 48.33 4.48
N GLN A 5 -22.41 49.58 4.01
CA GLN A 5 -22.45 49.90 2.59
C GLN A 5 -21.10 49.63 1.91
N ARG A 6 -19.98 49.94 2.58
CA ARG A 6 -18.63 49.58 2.08
C ARG A 6 -18.41 48.07 2.03
N GLU A 7 -18.85 47.34 3.06
CA GLU A 7 -18.76 45.87 3.08
C GLU A 7 -19.57 45.27 1.91
N LEU A 8 -20.80 45.73 1.67
CA LEU A 8 -21.62 45.25 0.55
C LEU A 8 -20.95 45.50 -0.82
N LEU A 9 -20.45 46.72 -1.07
CA LEU A 9 -19.75 47.04 -2.31
C LEU A 9 -18.50 46.17 -2.53
N GLN A 10 -17.76 45.89 -1.46
CA GLN A 10 -16.60 45.02 -1.53
C GLN A 10 -17.00 43.56 -1.82
N GLN A 11 -18.11 43.09 -1.25
CA GLN A 11 -18.67 41.77 -1.55
C GLN A 11 -19.03 41.64 -3.04
N GLU A 12 -19.76 42.63 -3.55
CA GLU A 12 -20.20 42.68 -4.95
C GLU A 12 -19.01 42.73 -5.90
N ALA A 13 -17.98 43.53 -5.59
CA ALA A 13 -16.75 43.60 -6.39
C ALA A 13 -16.05 42.23 -6.47
N TRP A 14 -15.83 41.57 -5.33
CA TRP A 14 -15.22 40.24 -5.31
C TRP A 14 -16.07 39.18 -6.02
N GLN A 15 -17.39 39.24 -5.86
CA GLN A 15 -18.30 38.33 -6.55
C GLN A 15 -18.21 38.49 -8.07
N LEU A 16 -18.16 39.73 -8.58
CA LEU A 16 -18.02 40.00 -10.01
C LEU A 16 -16.70 39.48 -10.58
N GLU A 17 -15.57 39.72 -9.89
CA GLU A 17 -14.27 39.20 -10.32
C GLU A 17 -14.26 37.66 -10.41
N LEU A 18 -14.85 36.98 -9.42
CA LEU A 18 -14.98 35.51 -9.45
C LEU A 18 -15.86 35.03 -10.61
N ILE A 19 -16.96 35.72 -10.89
CA ILE A 19 -17.83 35.40 -12.04
C ILE A 19 -17.07 35.56 -13.36
N GLU A 20 -16.21 36.57 -13.47
CA GLU A 20 -15.32 36.80 -14.62
C GLU A 20 -14.17 35.78 -14.72
N GLY A 21 -14.04 34.87 -13.76
CA GLY A 21 -13.00 33.85 -13.74
C GLY A 21 -11.65 34.37 -13.24
N LYS A 22 -11.65 35.37 -12.35
CA LYS A 22 -10.45 35.89 -11.69
C LYS A 22 -10.59 35.74 -10.18
N LEU A 23 -9.55 35.22 -9.54
CA LEU A 23 -9.48 35.23 -8.08
C LEU A 23 -9.11 36.63 -7.59
N PRO A 24 -9.92 37.29 -6.74
CA PRO A 24 -9.53 38.56 -6.15
C PRO A 24 -8.27 38.39 -5.29
N ASP A 25 -7.29 39.28 -5.41
CA ASP A 25 -6.00 39.18 -4.71
C ASP A 25 -6.16 39.04 -3.19
N ALA A 26 -7.17 39.70 -2.62
CA ALA A 26 -7.49 39.66 -1.19
C ALA A 26 -7.98 38.27 -0.71
N LEU A 27 -8.43 37.41 -1.62
CA LEU A 27 -8.93 36.06 -1.33
C LEU A 27 -7.89 34.97 -1.57
N SER A 28 -6.72 35.30 -2.13
CA SER A 28 -5.65 34.34 -2.47
C SER A 28 -5.27 33.40 -1.32
N THR A 29 -5.17 33.92 -0.10
CA THR A 29 -4.82 33.13 1.11
C THR A 29 -6.02 32.42 1.75
N GLN A 30 -7.24 32.72 1.31
CA GLN A 30 -8.49 32.21 1.89
C GLN A 30 -9.09 31.06 1.10
N VAL A 31 -8.55 30.70 -0.07
CA VAL A 31 -9.10 29.65 -0.96
C VAL A 31 -9.40 28.34 -0.22
N ASN A 32 -8.42 27.82 0.54
CA ASN A 32 -8.61 26.59 1.33
C ASN A 32 -9.68 26.74 2.40
N SER A 33 -9.76 27.89 3.08
CA SER A 33 -10.81 28.15 4.07
C SER A 33 -12.19 28.25 3.41
N LEU A 34 -12.29 28.85 2.23
CA LEU A 34 -13.55 28.98 1.50
C LEU A 34 -14.11 27.62 1.04
N LEU A 35 -13.23 26.70 0.64
CA LEU A 35 -13.60 25.36 0.19
C LEU A 35 -13.88 24.40 1.34
N PHE A 36 -12.99 24.37 2.32
CA PHE A 36 -12.95 23.30 3.32
C PHE A 36 -13.49 23.79 4.67
N HIS A 37 -13.14 25.01 5.11
CA HIS A 37 -13.55 25.54 6.43
C HIS A 37 -14.35 26.85 6.32
N PRO A 38 -15.50 26.87 5.62
CA PRO A 38 -16.16 28.13 5.28
C PRO A 38 -16.75 28.82 6.51
N ASP A 39 -16.26 30.03 6.81
CA ASP A 39 -16.98 30.96 7.68
C ASP A 39 -18.12 31.60 6.90
N LYS A 40 -19.33 31.08 7.09
CA LYS A 40 -20.56 31.55 6.40
C LYS A 40 -20.89 33.02 6.67
N ASN A 41 -20.33 33.62 7.71
CA ASN A 41 -20.56 35.01 8.06
C ASN A 41 -19.56 35.96 7.40
N SER A 42 -18.40 35.44 6.96
CA SER A 42 -17.34 36.22 6.34
C SER A 42 -17.80 36.85 5.03
N LEU A 43 -17.21 38.01 4.72
CA LEU A 43 -17.46 38.72 3.47
C LEU A 43 -17.00 37.90 2.25
N ALA A 44 -15.83 37.26 2.40
CA ALA A 44 -15.23 36.40 1.39
C ALA A 44 -16.15 35.23 1.03
N TYR A 45 -16.70 34.53 2.03
CA TYR A 45 -17.63 33.42 1.77
C TYR A 45 -18.90 33.90 1.08
N LYS A 46 -19.49 35.02 1.50
CA LYS A 46 -20.71 35.53 0.88
C LYS A 46 -20.51 35.91 -0.58
N ALA A 47 -19.39 36.57 -0.91
CA ALA A 47 -19.02 36.88 -2.29
C ALA A 47 -18.82 35.60 -3.12
N PHE A 48 -18.10 34.63 -2.56
CA PHE A 48 -17.82 33.34 -3.21
C PHE A 48 -19.09 32.50 -3.43
N HIS A 49 -19.92 32.37 -2.40
CA HIS A 49 -21.20 31.66 -2.48
C HIS A 49 -22.14 32.33 -3.49
N GLY A 50 -22.25 33.67 -3.46
CA GLY A 50 -23.03 34.42 -4.42
C GLY A 50 -22.56 34.21 -5.86
N ALA A 51 -21.25 34.15 -6.10
CA ALA A 51 -20.69 33.82 -7.41
C ALA A 51 -21.06 32.39 -7.86
N CYS A 52 -21.03 31.41 -6.94
CA CYS A 52 -21.47 30.04 -7.23
C CYS A 52 -22.96 29.97 -7.59
N GLU A 53 -23.82 30.63 -6.80
CA GLU A 53 -25.27 30.68 -7.04
C GLU A 53 -25.61 31.32 -8.40
N GLN A 54 -24.93 32.42 -8.73
CA GLN A 54 -25.19 33.16 -9.97
C GLN A 54 -24.69 32.43 -11.23
N THR A 55 -23.55 31.73 -11.13
CA THR A 55 -22.99 30.96 -12.25
C THR A 55 -23.59 29.56 -12.38
N GLY A 56 -24.17 29.03 -11.30
CA GLY A 56 -24.58 27.62 -11.21
C GLY A 56 -23.40 26.64 -11.14
N GLU A 57 -22.17 27.15 -10.94
CA GLU A 57 -20.98 26.30 -10.84
C GLU A 57 -20.82 25.72 -9.43
N HIS A 58 -20.32 24.48 -9.37
CA HIS A 58 -19.85 23.91 -8.11
C HIS A 58 -18.64 24.72 -7.57
N PRO A 59 -18.52 24.96 -6.25
CA PRO A 59 -17.45 25.76 -5.65
C PRO A 59 -16.03 25.46 -6.18
N ALA A 60 -15.67 24.18 -6.26
CA ALA A 60 -14.37 23.76 -6.79
C ALA A 60 -14.17 24.12 -8.27
N ARG A 61 -15.22 24.03 -9.10
CA ARG A 61 -15.15 24.35 -10.53
C ARG A 61 -14.95 25.85 -10.75
N LEU A 62 -15.64 26.67 -9.97
CA LEU A 62 -15.48 28.13 -10.01
C LEU A 62 -14.03 28.51 -9.65
N LEU A 63 -13.45 27.92 -8.60
CA LEU A 63 -12.07 28.21 -8.20
C LEU A 63 -11.02 27.67 -9.19
N MET A 64 -11.26 26.51 -9.82
CA MET A 64 -10.40 26.05 -10.93
C MET A 64 -10.44 27.02 -12.11
N ARG A 65 -11.64 27.51 -12.48
CA ARG A 65 -11.81 28.50 -13.54
C ARG A 65 -11.10 29.82 -13.21
N CYS A 66 -11.05 30.18 -11.92
CA CYS A 66 -10.31 31.34 -11.42
C CYS A 66 -8.79 31.14 -11.30
N GLY A 67 -8.26 29.95 -11.62
CA GLY A 67 -6.85 29.61 -11.41
C GLY A 67 -6.44 29.49 -9.94
N ALA A 68 -7.40 29.38 -9.03
CA ALA A 68 -7.20 29.30 -7.58
C ALA A 68 -7.04 27.86 -7.06
N LEU A 69 -7.38 26.88 -7.88
CA LEU A 69 -7.29 25.46 -7.56
C LEU A 69 -6.77 24.71 -8.79
N ASP A 70 -5.73 23.91 -8.61
CA ASP A 70 -4.97 23.35 -9.74
C ASP A 70 -5.76 22.29 -10.52
N SER A 71 -6.49 21.42 -9.82
CA SER A 71 -7.17 20.28 -10.46
C SER A 71 -8.26 19.66 -9.57
N PRO A 72 -9.14 18.80 -10.13
CA PRO A 72 -10.05 17.97 -9.34
C PRO A 72 -9.35 17.09 -8.31
N LEU A 73 -8.12 16.64 -8.60
CA LEU A 73 -7.30 15.88 -7.64
C LEU A 73 -7.02 16.72 -6.39
N SER A 74 -6.56 17.97 -6.55
CA SER A 74 -6.28 18.87 -5.43
C SER A 74 -7.51 19.14 -4.56
N TYR A 75 -8.70 19.21 -5.17
CA TYR A 75 -9.97 19.34 -4.43
C TYR A 75 -10.29 18.11 -3.59
N HIS A 76 -10.34 16.93 -4.22
CA HIS A 76 -10.69 15.69 -3.53
C HIS A 76 -9.64 15.31 -2.48
N HIS A 77 -8.36 15.55 -2.77
CA HIS A 77 -7.29 15.40 -1.80
C HIS A 77 -7.51 16.35 -0.61
N GLY A 78 -7.74 17.65 -0.84
CA GLY A 78 -8.03 18.60 0.23
C GLY A 78 -9.24 18.23 1.10
N GLN A 79 -10.32 17.71 0.49
CA GLN A 79 -11.46 17.19 1.24
C GLN A 79 -11.09 16.00 2.14
N PHE A 80 -10.32 15.06 1.59
CA PHE A 80 -9.86 13.88 2.32
C PHE A 80 -8.94 14.26 3.49
N ILE A 81 -7.97 15.14 3.26
CA ILE A 81 -7.06 15.66 4.29
C ILE A 81 -7.82 16.40 5.38
N GLN A 82 -8.81 17.22 5.03
CA GLN A 82 -9.63 17.87 6.04
C GLN A 82 -10.34 16.86 6.95
N ALA A 83 -10.94 15.82 6.36
CA ALA A 83 -11.75 14.86 7.10
C ALA A 83 -10.91 13.91 7.96
N HIS A 84 -9.74 13.49 7.46
CA HIS A 84 -8.96 12.40 8.05
C HIS A 84 -7.60 12.84 8.61
N PHE A 85 -7.07 13.97 8.16
CA PHE A 85 -5.77 14.52 8.56
C PHE A 85 -5.89 16.02 8.93
N PRO A 86 -6.75 16.40 9.89
CA PRO A 86 -7.01 17.81 10.22
C PRO A 86 -5.79 18.56 10.79
N LYS A 87 -4.73 17.83 11.17
CA LYS A 87 -3.43 18.38 11.63
C LYS A 87 -2.35 18.32 10.54
N GLY A 88 -2.70 17.91 9.33
CA GLY A 88 -1.77 17.64 8.22
C GLY A 88 -1.44 16.15 8.07
N GLU A 89 -1.07 15.76 6.84
CA GLU A 89 -0.67 14.39 6.48
C GLU A 89 0.82 14.09 6.75
N GLY A 90 1.63 15.13 6.94
CA GLY A 90 3.06 15.03 7.19
C GLY A 90 3.39 14.61 8.62
N PHE A 91 4.68 14.36 8.85
CA PHE A 91 5.26 14.15 10.17
C PHE A 91 6.06 15.38 10.58
N ALA A 92 6.15 15.64 11.89
CA ALA A 92 7.04 16.70 12.37
C ALA A 92 8.49 16.39 11.97
N SER A 93 9.27 17.43 11.67
CA SER A 93 10.63 17.24 11.12
C SER A 93 11.58 16.55 12.09
N ASP A 94 11.31 16.60 13.39
CA ASP A 94 12.02 15.91 14.47
C ASP A 94 11.42 14.54 14.83
N PHE A 95 10.32 14.13 14.21
CA PHE A 95 9.68 12.84 14.43
C PHE A 95 10.42 11.70 13.70
N ARG A 96 11.63 11.38 14.19
CA ARG A 96 12.58 10.45 13.57
C ARG A 96 13.30 9.64 14.63
N PHE A 97 13.70 8.40 14.33
CA PHE A 97 14.63 7.69 15.22
C PHE A 97 16.07 8.05 14.85
N THR A 98 16.96 7.93 15.83
CA THR A 98 18.40 8.09 15.65
C THR A 98 19.03 6.82 15.09
N ASN A 99 20.16 6.93 14.39
CA ASN A 99 20.91 5.76 13.92
C ASN A 99 21.30 4.83 15.08
N ALA A 100 21.60 5.38 16.26
CA ALA A 100 21.93 4.59 17.45
C ALA A 100 20.73 3.78 17.97
N GLU A 101 19.50 4.32 17.89
CA GLU A 101 18.28 3.56 18.20
C GLU A 101 18.09 2.41 17.21
N TYR A 102 18.28 2.66 15.91
CA TYR A 102 18.20 1.63 14.89
C TYR A 102 19.25 0.53 15.05
N GLU A 103 20.53 0.90 15.18
CA GLU A 103 21.64 -0.04 15.40
C GLU A 103 21.41 -0.90 16.64
N LYS A 104 20.89 -0.30 17.72
CA LYS A 104 20.52 -1.03 18.93
C LYS A 104 19.36 -1.99 18.68
N ALA A 105 18.35 -1.59 17.90
CA ALA A 105 17.17 -2.41 17.62
C ALA A 105 17.51 -3.64 16.77
N ILE A 106 18.50 -3.53 15.88
CA ILE A 106 18.98 -4.66 15.06
C ILE A 106 20.21 -5.37 15.65
N ALA A 107 20.70 -4.92 16.80
CA ALA A 107 21.92 -5.46 17.41
C ALA A 107 21.74 -6.94 17.76
N GLY A 108 22.66 -7.78 17.28
CA GLY A 108 22.67 -9.21 17.59
C GLY A 108 21.71 -10.05 16.74
N LEU A 109 20.98 -9.45 15.79
CA LEU A 109 20.21 -10.23 14.82
C LEU A 109 21.16 -11.07 13.94
N PRO A 110 20.94 -12.38 13.81
CA PRO A 110 21.72 -13.20 12.89
C PRO A 110 21.43 -12.79 11.45
N THR A 111 22.39 -13.00 10.55
CA THR A 111 22.16 -12.85 9.10
C THR A 111 21.68 -14.17 8.53
N ALA A 112 20.52 -14.14 7.87
CA ALA A 112 19.93 -15.28 7.20
C ALA A 112 20.84 -15.78 6.07
N GLN A 113 21.04 -17.10 5.98
CA GLN A 113 21.81 -17.74 4.91
C GLN A 113 20.90 -18.10 3.73
N VAL A 114 20.23 -17.09 3.18
CA VAL A 114 19.25 -17.24 2.10
C VAL A 114 19.50 -16.23 0.99
N LYS A 115 18.89 -16.49 -0.16
CA LYS A 115 18.75 -15.52 -1.23
C LYS A 115 17.28 -15.17 -1.36
N ALA A 116 16.89 -14.05 -0.76
CA ALA A 116 15.50 -13.62 -0.79
C ALA A 116 15.22 -12.72 -1.99
N PHE A 117 13.99 -12.77 -2.48
CA PHE A 117 13.49 -11.87 -3.50
C PHE A 117 12.05 -11.47 -3.18
N SER A 118 11.64 -10.27 -3.56
CA SER A 118 10.24 -9.83 -3.46
C SER A 118 9.56 -9.89 -4.82
N ILE A 119 8.23 -9.86 -4.83
CA ILE A 119 7.42 -9.76 -6.04
C ILE A 119 6.35 -8.70 -5.77
N ASP A 120 6.46 -7.55 -6.42
CA ASP A 120 5.63 -6.38 -6.10
C ASP A 120 5.21 -5.61 -7.35
N ASP A 121 4.21 -4.75 -7.22
CA ASP A 121 3.89 -3.75 -8.24
C ASP A 121 5.05 -2.74 -8.40
N VAL A 122 5.18 -2.14 -9.59
CA VAL A 122 6.21 -1.13 -9.89
C VAL A 122 6.15 0.10 -8.98
N GLY A 123 4.95 0.44 -8.48
CA GLY A 123 4.72 1.55 -7.57
C GLY A 123 5.00 1.23 -6.09
N THR A 124 5.31 -0.02 -5.75
CA THR A 124 5.57 -0.42 -4.36
C THR A 124 6.94 0.08 -3.92
N THR A 125 6.93 1.03 -2.99
CA THR A 125 8.14 1.52 -2.30
C THR A 125 8.25 1.02 -0.85
N GLU A 126 7.16 0.49 -0.28
CA GLU A 126 7.13 -0.13 1.04
C GLU A 126 7.05 -1.64 0.81
N ILE A 127 8.19 -2.29 0.59
CA ILE A 127 8.24 -3.73 0.35
C ILE A 127 8.19 -4.43 1.69
N ASP A 128 7.02 -4.98 2.02
CA ASP A 128 6.76 -5.60 3.32
C ASP A 128 7.13 -7.09 3.35
N ASP A 129 7.15 -7.76 2.20
CA ASP A 129 7.40 -9.19 2.14
C ASP A 129 8.40 -9.64 1.05
N ALA A 130 9.12 -10.71 1.36
CA ALA A 130 10.04 -11.37 0.45
C ALA A 130 10.00 -12.89 0.67
N LEU A 131 10.37 -13.64 -0.37
CA LEU A 131 10.42 -15.10 -0.37
C LEU A 131 11.85 -15.59 -0.60
N SER A 132 12.18 -16.74 -0.05
CA SER A 132 13.39 -17.48 -0.41
C SER A 132 13.11 -18.97 -0.52
N LEU A 133 13.86 -19.67 -1.36
CA LEU A 133 13.77 -21.12 -1.48
C LEU A 133 15.17 -21.72 -1.54
N THR A 134 15.53 -22.50 -0.52
CA THR A 134 16.87 -23.09 -0.39
C THR A 134 16.78 -24.61 -0.41
N SER A 135 17.51 -25.29 -1.29
CA SER A 135 17.61 -26.76 -1.23
C SER A 135 18.33 -27.19 0.05
N ILE A 136 17.74 -28.12 0.79
CA ILE A 136 18.32 -28.68 2.02
C ILE A 136 18.73 -30.15 1.86
N GLY A 137 18.79 -30.63 0.61
CA GLY A 137 19.18 -32.00 0.25
C GLY A 137 18.00 -32.98 0.20
N ASN A 138 18.24 -34.17 -0.38
CA ASN A 138 17.25 -35.25 -0.49
C ASN A 138 15.92 -34.87 -1.17
N GLY A 139 15.94 -33.88 -2.08
CA GLY A 139 14.73 -33.38 -2.74
C GLY A 139 13.83 -32.52 -1.85
N LEU A 140 14.33 -32.08 -0.69
CA LEU A 140 13.65 -31.15 0.21
C LEU A 140 14.16 -29.73 0.03
N TYR A 141 13.27 -28.78 0.28
CA TYR A 141 13.52 -27.36 0.20
C TYR A 141 13.04 -26.68 1.48
N ARG A 142 13.74 -25.62 1.88
CA ARG A 142 13.30 -24.69 2.90
C ARG A 142 12.75 -23.44 2.22
N LEU A 143 11.45 -23.24 2.32
CA LEU A 143 10.77 -21.99 2.00
C LEU A 143 10.99 -21.02 3.17
N GLY A 144 11.50 -19.82 2.87
CA GLY A 144 11.47 -18.67 3.76
C GLY A 144 10.42 -17.66 3.30
N ILE A 145 9.60 -17.19 4.23
CA ILE A 145 8.67 -16.06 4.05
C ILE A 145 9.12 -14.99 5.03
N HIS A 146 9.58 -13.86 4.52
CA HIS A 146 10.27 -12.81 5.29
C HIS A 146 9.40 -11.57 5.31
N ILE A 147 8.99 -11.11 6.49
CA ILE A 147 8.15 -9.92 6.66
C ILE A 147 8.97 -8.81 7.31
N ALA A 148 8.97 -7.61 6.73
CA ALA A 148 9.65 -6.42 7.27
C ALA A 148 9.33 -6.26 8.76
N ALA A 149 10.33 -5.88 9.56
CA ALA A 149 10.22 -5.83 11.02
C ALA A 149 10.26 -4.42 11.62
N PRO A 150 9.44 -3.43 11.17
CA PRO A 150 9.44 -2.09 11.76
C PRO A 150 9.06 -2.11 13.25
N GLY A 151 8.37 -3.18 13.70
CA GLY A 151 8.08 -3.45 15.11
C GLY A 151 9.30 -3.51 16.03
N LEU A 152 10.52 -3.63 15.50
CA LEU A 152 11.75 -3.53 16.30
C LEU A 152 11.95 -2.13 16.92
N LEU A 153 11.46 -1.08 16.24
CA LEU A 153 11.53 0.30 16.69
C LEU A 153 10.21 0.86 17.21
N ILE A 154 9.13 0.07 17.19
CA ILE A 154 7.80 0.49 17.64
C ILE A 154 7.48 -0.24 18.93
N GLN A 155 7.61 0.46 20.06
CA GLN A 155 7.30 -0.06 21.38
C GLN A 155 5.88 0.33 21.78
N LYS A 156 5.19 -0.57 22.48
CA LYS A 156 3.84 -0.32 22.97
C LYS A 156 3.78 0.97 23.80
N GLY A 157 2.95 1.91 23.37
CA GLY A 157 2.71 3.20 24.01
C GLY A 157 3.70 4.30 23.63
N ASP A 158 4.72 4.01 22.83
CA ASP A 158 5.65 5.05 22.38
C ASP A 158 5.03 5.95 21.31
N ARG A 159 5.81 6.95 20.86
CA ARG A 159 5.35 7.94 19.90
C ARG A 159 5.08 7.35 18.51
N PHE A 160 5.79 6.29 18.11
CA PHE A 160 5.58 5.64 16.81
C PHE A 160 4.33 4.76 16.84
N ASP A 161 4.11 4.02 17.94
CA ASP A 161 2.90 3.22 18.17
C ASP A 161 1.65 4.11 18.20
N GLN A 162 1.72 5.28 18.85
CA GLN A 162 0.60 6.23 18.87
C GLN A 162 0.22 6.67 17.46
N VAL A 163 1.19 7.08 16.64
CA VAL A 163 0.92 7.54 15.26
C VAL A 163 0.46 6.39 14.37
N ALA A 164 1.06 5.20 14.47
CA ALA A 164 0.62 4.03 13.74
C ALA A 164 -0.83 3.65 14.08
N ARG A 165 -1.22 3.72 15.36
CA ARG A 165 -2.59 3.47 15.81
C ARG A 165 -3.57 4.55 15.35
N GLU A 166 -3.17 5.81 15.36
CA GLU A 166 -3.99 6.92 14.87
C GLU A 166 -4.25 6.82 13.36
N ARG A 167 -3.23 6.45 12.58
CA ARG A 167 -3.34 6.32 11.11
C ARG A 167 -3.94 4.99 10.66
N MET A 168 -3.78 3.92 11.42
CA MET A 168 -4.21 2.53 11.17
C MET A 168 -3.58 1.83 9.94
N SER A 169 -3.44 2.54 8.82
CA SER A 169 -2.87 2.01 7.57
C SER A 169 -2.28 3.13 6.72
N THR A 170 -1.43 2.76 5.75
CA THR A 170 -1.08 3.67 4.64
C THR A 170 -2.33 3.90 3.79
N VAL A 171 -2.57 5.15 3.40
CA VAL A 171 -3.65 5.50 2.46
C VAL A 171 -3.07 5.47 1.06
N TYR A 172 -3.52 4.52 0.25
CA TYR A 172 -3.16 4.43 -1.16
C TYR A 172 -4.26 5.05 -2.02
N PHE A 173 -3.87 5.92 -2.96
CA PHE A 173 -4.76 6.49 -3.95
C PHE A 173 -4.03 6.62 -5.30
N PRO A 174 -4.73 6.85 -6.42
CA PRO A 174 -4.06 6.92 -7.71
C PRO A 174 -2.98 8.01 -7.73
N GLY A 175 -1.76 7.61 -8.10
CA GLY A 175 -0.62 8.52 -8.28
C GLY A 175 0.16 8.89 -7.02
N ASP A 176 -0.35 8.63 -5.81
CA ASP A 176 0.34 9.00 -4.57
C ASP A 176 -0.19 8.22 -3.34
N LYS A 177 0.41 8.45 -2.17
CA LYS A 177 0.03 7.81 -0.92
C LYS A 177 0.34 8.68 0.30
N ILE A 178 -0.40 8.44 1.38
CA ILE A 178 -0.08 9.00 2.71
C ILE A 178 0.38 7.84 3.60
N THR A 179 1.67 7.78 3.90
CA THR A 179 2.28 6.65 4.63
C THR A 179 1.81 6.58 6.08
N MET A 180 1.67 5.35 6.60
CA MET A 180 1.37 5.12 8.01
C MET A 180 2.51 5.55 8.92
N LEU A 181 3.75 5.30 8.48
CA LEU A 181 4.97 5.60 9.21
C LEU A 181 5.80 6.65 8.45
N PRO A 182 6.71 7.37 9.14
CA PRO A 182 7.65 8.27 8.48
C PRO A 182 8.45 7.58 7.40
N GLU A 183 8.87 8.31 6.36
CA GLU A 183 9.71 7.82 5.26
C GLU A 183 10.97 7.08 5.74
N GLN A 184 11.55 7.53 6.87
CA GLN A 184 12.69 6.87 7.51
C GLN A 184 12.42 5.40 7.88
N PHE A 185 11.18 4.99 8.19
CA PHE A 185 10.88 3.57 8.39
C PHE A 185 10.97 2.79 7.08
N VAL A 186 10.48 3.37 5.99
CA VAL A 186 10.55 2.76 4.67
C VAL A 186 12.01 2.55 4.27
N GLU A 187 12.84 3.59 4.40
CA GLU A 187 14.28 3.53 4.06
C GLU A 187 15.04 2.41 4.80
N TYR A 188 14.67 2.11 6.04
CA TYR A 188 15.39 1.17 6.90
C TYR A 188 14.79 -0.24 6.91
N PHE A 189 13.47 -0.36 6.78
CA PHE A 189 12.73 -1.63 6.92
C PHE A 189 12.16 -2.19 5.63
N SER A 190 11.99 -1.37 4.57
CA SER A 190 11.60 -1.89 3.26
C SER A 190 12.60 -2.98 2.85
N LEU A 191 12.07 -4.10 2.37
CA LEU A 191 12.86 -5.23 1.90
C LEU A 191 13.44 -4.95 0.50
N ASP A 192 14.13 -3.82 0.35
CA ASP A 192 14.78 -3.42 -0.89
C ASP A 192 16.04 -4.27 -1.14
N ALA A 193 16.24 -4.63 -2.41
CA ALA A 193 17.38 -5.39 -2.90
C ALA A 193 18.72 -4.69 -2.65
N GLY A 194 19.77 -5.50 -2.47
CA GLY A 194 21.14 -5.04 -2.32
C GLY A 194 21.58 -4.78 -0.88
N SER A 195 20.72 -5.01 0.11
CA SER A 195 21.09 -4.93 1.54
C SER A 195 20.39 -6.01 2.37
N ALA A 196 20.98 -6.32 3.53
CA ALA A 196 20.33 -7.19 4.50
C ALA A 196 19.35 -6.38 5.34
N ARG A 197 18.08 -6.77 5.35
CA ARG A 197 16.98 -6.01 5.97
C ARG A 197 16.39 -6.77 7.17
N PRO A 198 16.06 -6.07 8.27
CA PRO A 198 15.48 -6.73 9.43
C PRO A 198 14.08 -7.26 9.12
N ALA A 199 13.88 -8.56 9.36
CA ALA A 199 12.63 -9.23 9.08
C ALA A 199 12.26 -10.24 10.18
N VAL A 200 10.96 -10.47 10.33
CA VAL A 200 10.42 -11.65 10.98
C VAL A 200 10.19 -12.70 9.89
N SER A 201 10.96 -13.77 9.94
CA SER A 201 10.94 -14.84 8.96
C SER A 201 10.17 -16.04 9.46
N LEU A 202 9.42 -16.68 8.56
CA LEU A 202 8.83 -18.00 8.73
C LEU A 202 9.51 -18.98 7.78
N TYR A 203 10.04 -20.07 8.32
CA TYR A 203 10.65 -21.16 7.57
C TYR A 203 9.78 -22.40 7.59
N VAL A 204 9.53 -22.97 6.42
CA VAL A 204 8.75 -24.21 6.22
C VAL A 204 9.52 -25.14 5.30
N GLU A 205 9.57 -26.43 5.66
CA GLU A 205 10.16 -27.44 4.79
C GLU A 205 9.10 -28.01 3.84
N ILE A 206 9.44 -28.08 2.56
CA ILE A 206 8.58 -28.61 1.49
C ILE A 206 9.35 -29.66 0.68
N ASP A 207 8.63 -30.63 0.14
CA ASP A 207 9.18 -31.61 -0.81
C ASP A 207 9.19 -31.07 -2.25
N ALA A 208 9.76 -31.85 -3.16
CA ALA A 208 9.82 -31.52 -4.59
C ALA A 208 8.45 -31.39 -5.27
N LEU A 209 7.38 -31.89 -4.63
CA LEU A 209 5.99 -31.80 -5.10
C LEU A 209 5.24 -30.65 -4.44
N GLY A 210 5.93 -29.75 -3.73
CA GLY A 210 5.33 -28.60 -3.06
C GLY A 210 4.46 -28.96 -1.85
N HIS A 211 4.60 -30.16 -1.28
CA HIS A 211 3.93 -30.51 -0.04
C HIS A 211 4.81 -30.15 1.15
N ARG A 212 4.21 -29.51 2.14
CA ARG A 212 4.85 -29.32 3.45
C ARG A 212 5.16 -30.66 4.10
N THR A 213 6.36 -30.77 4.66
CA THR A 213 6.76 -31.93 5.46
C THR A 213 6.11 -31.88 6.85
N GLN A 214 6.37 -32.91 7.66
CA GLN A 214 5.97 -32.94 9.07
C GLN A 214 6.87 -32.10 9.99
N THR A 215 7.99 -31.56 9.47
CA THR A 215 8.85 -30.67 10.24
C THR A 215 8.07 -29.42 10.66
N PRO A 216 8.05 -29.08 11.97
CA PRO A 216 7.36 -27.88 12.44
C PRO A 216 7.93 -26.61 11.79
N PRO A 217 7.08 -25.63 11.42
CA PRO A 217 7.56 -24.33 10.98
C PRO A 217 8.43 -23.65 12.05
N GLN A 218 9.45 -22.91 11.61
CA GLN A 218 10.36 -22.18 12.49
C GLN A 218 10.23 -20.68 12.23
N SER A 219 10.16 -19.88 13.28
CA SER A 219 10.18 -18.42 13.17
C SER A 219 11.52 -17.86 13.64
N ALA A 220 12.01 -16.82 12.97
CA ALA A 220 13.26 -16.15 13.31
C ALA A 220 13.11 -14.63 13.16
N LEU A 221 13.81 -13.89 14.01
CA LEU A 221 14.02 -12.46 13.83
C LEU A 221 15.49 -12.28 13.41
N GLU A 222 15.71 -11.72 12.23
CA GLU A 222 17.01 -11.77 11.56
C GLU A 222 17.20 -10.67 10.51
N LEU A 223 18.42 -10.55 10.00
CA LEU A 223 18.75 -9.71 8.84
C LEU A 223 18.72 -10.59 7.59
N VAL A 224 17.80 -10.30 6.66
CA VAL A 224 17.59 -11.08 5.45
C VAL A 224 18.24 -10.37 4.25
N PRO A 225 19.25 -10.97 3.60
CA PRO A 225 19.81 -10.44 2.36
C PRO A 225 18.78 -10.52 1.23
N ILE A 226 18.36 -9.35 0.72
CA ILE A 226 17.46 -9.27 -0.43
C ILE A 226 18.31 -9.19 -1.71
N GLU A 227 18.18 -10.18 -2.58
CA GLU A 227 18.92 -10.30 -3.85
C GLU A 227 18.26 -9.46 -4.94
N THR A 228 16.93 -9.59 -5.11
CA THR A 228 16.19 -8.92 -6.20
C THR A 228 14.78 -8.54 -5.75
N ASN A 229 14.27 -7.39 -6.20
CA ASN A 229 12.84 -7.07 -6.15
C ASN A 229 12.25 -7.25 -7.56
N LEU A 230 11.42 -8.27 -7.77
CA LEU A 230 10.79 -8.56 -9.07
C LEU A 230 9.55 -7.68 -9.23
N ARG A 231 9.44 -6.97 -10.36
CA ARG A 231 8.28 -6.11 -10.63
C ARG A 231 7.25 -6.84 -11.50
N LEU A 232 5.99 -6.85 -11.05
CA LEU A 232 4.91 -7.62 -11.67
C LEU A 232 4.69 -7.24 -13.14
N ASP A 233 4.74 -5.96 -13.49
CA ASP A 233 4.58 -5.48 -14.86
C ASP A 233 5.68 -5.98 -15.82
N GLU A 234 6.89 -6.22 -15.32
CA GLU A 234 8.00 -6.79 -16.09
C GLU A 234 7.94 -8.32 -16.16
N TRP A 235 7.51 -8.97 -15.07
CA TRP A 235 7.62 -10.43 -14.91
C TRP A 235 6.35 -11.21 -15.25
N GLU A 236 5.16 -10.67 -14.99
CA GLU A 236 3.90 -11.36 -15.31
C GLU A 236 3.76 -11.74 -16.79
N PRO A 237 4.16 -10.91 -17.77
CA PRO A 237 4.11 -11.30 -19.18
C PRO A 237 5.08 -12.44 -19.54
N LEU A 238 6.09 -12.69 -18.71
CA LEU A 238 7.14 -13.68 -18.95
C LEU A 238 6.86 -15.02 -18.23
N VAL A 239 6.04 -15.00 -17.18
CA VAL A 239 5.80 -16.15 -16.30
C VAL A 239 4.37 -16.66 -16.47
N ASP A 240 4.20 -17.59 -17.40
CA ASP A 240 2.98 -18.36 -17.61
C ASP A 240 3.21 -19.88 -17.39
N GLU A 241 2.15 -20.69 -17.53
CA GLU A 241 2.27 -22.14 -17.36
C GLU A 241 3.20 -22.77 -18.39
N ALA A 242 3.26 -22.22 -19.60
CA ALA A 242 4.15 -22.72 -20.65
C ALA A 242 5.62 -22.46 -20.30
N PHE A 243 5.94 -21.29 -19.75
CA PHE A 243 7.24 -20.95 -19.19
C PHE A 243 7.63 -21.91 -18.06
N LEU A 244 6.73 -22.12 -17.09
CA LEU A 244 7.01 -23.03 -15.98
C LEU A 244 7.15 -24.49 -16.41
N ALA A 245 6.51 -24.91 -17.50
CA ALA A 245 6.62 -26.27 -18.04
C ALA A 245 7.94 -26.55 -18.79
N GLN A 246 8.76 -25.54 -19.06
CA GLN A 246 10.07 -25.72 -19.70
C GLN A 246 11.03 -26.47 -18.77
N GLU A 247 11.81 -27.42 -19.30
CA GLU A 247 12.80 -28.15 -18.48
C GLU A 247 13.96 -27.25 -18.05
N ASN A 248 14.32 -26.25 -18.85
CA ASN A 248 15.36 -25.28 -18.55
C ASN A 248 14.97 -23.92 -19.15
N SER A 249 15.23 -22.85 -18.41
CA SER A 249 15.08 -21.48 -18.87
C SER A 249 16.33 -20.67 -18.53
N SER A 250 16.67 -19.72 -19.40
CA SER A 250 17.72 -18.74 -19.11
C SER A 250 17.23 -17.60 -18.20
N LEU A 251 15.92 -17.49 -17.96
CA LEU A 251 15.36 -16.49 -17.07
C LEU A 251 15.70 -16.88 -15.62
N PRO A 252 16.24 -15.94 -14.80
CA PRO A 252 16.48 -16.20 -13.38
C PRO A 252 15.22 -16.68 -12.66
N TYR A 253 15.41 -17.38 -11.53
CA TYR A 253 14.34 -17.88 -10.67
C TYR A 253 13.37 -18.90 -11.29
N HIS A 254 13.55 -19.37 -12.53
CA HIS A 254 12.64 -20.35 -13.17
C HIS A 254 12.32 -21.57 -12.28
N GLU A 255 13.34 -22.28 -11.80
CA GLU A 255 13.14 -23.45 -10.93
C GLU A 255 12.45 -23.06 -9.61
N THR A 256 12.81 -21.91 -9.05
CA THR A 256 12.23 -21.41 -7.80
C THR A 256 10.75 -21.09 -7.97
N LEU A 257 10.39 -20.34 -9.01
CA LEU A 257 9.02 -19.98 -9.33
C LEU A 257 8.18 -21.20 -9.68
N ASN A 258 8.74 -22.19 -10.39
CA ASN A 258 8.05 -23.45 -10.66
C ASN A 258 7.69 -24.18 -9.35
N ARG A 259 8.64 -24.31 -8.43
CA ARG A 259 8.41 -24.97 -7.13
C ARG A 259 7.40 -24.21 -6.26
N LEU A 260 7.52 -22.88 -6.21
CA LEU A 260 6.59 -22.04 -5.47
C LEU A 260 5.19 -22.07 -6.06
N TRP A 261 5.07 -22.18 -7.39
CA TRP A 261 3.78 -22.35 -8.06
C TRP A 261 3.08 -23.64 -7.64
N VAL A 262 3.79 -24.77 -7.67
CA VAL A 262 3.24 -26.06 -7.23
C VAL A 262 2.82 -26.00 -5.76
N LEU A 263 3.62 -25.39 -4.89
CA LEU A 263 3.24 -25.13 -3.50
C LEU A 263 1.95 -24.31 -3.40
N ALA A 264 1.86 -23.20 -4.15
CA ALA A 264 0.71 -22.31 -4.13
C ALA A 264 -0.57 -23.05 -4.57
N GLN A 265 -0.50 -23.88 -5.61
CA GLN A 265 -1.61 -24.73 -6.03
C GLN A 265 -2.05 -25.70 -4.92
N ASN A 266 -1.10 -26.34 -4.23
CA ASN A 266 -1.40 -27.26 -3.13
C ASN A 266 -2.04 -26.56 -1.92
N GLU A 267 -1.50 -25.41 -1.50
CA GLU A 267 -2.05 -24.65 -0.37
C GLU A 267 -3.42 -24.04 -0.71
N HIS A 268 -3.59 -23.57 -1.95
CA HIS A 268 -4.88 -23.15 -2.47
C HIS A 268 -5.90 -24.28 -2.42
N GLN A 269 -5.57 -25.47 -2.94
CA GLN A 269 -6.47 -26.62 -2.93
C GLN A 269 -6.92 -26.97 -1.51
N LYS A 270 -5.98 -27.08 -0.55
CA LYS A 270 -6.31 -27.34 0.86
C LYS A 270 -7.24 -26.29 1.43
N ARG A 271 -7.03 -25.01 1.08
CA ARG A 271 -7.89 -23.91 1.50
C ARG A 271 -9.30 -24.04 0.91
N GLN A 272 -9.43 -24.40 -0.37
CA GLN A 272 -10.74 -24.61 -1.00
C GLN A 272 -11.48 -25.81 -0.40
N GLU A 273 -10.78 -26.90 -0.11
CA GLU A 273 -11.36 -28.05 0.59
C GLU A 273 -11.94 -27.66 1.95
N GLN A 274 -11.23 -26.82 2.71
CA GLN A 274 -11.74 -26.31 3.98
C GLN A 274 -12.94 -25.38 3.78
N ARG A 275 -12.88 -24.44 2.83
CA ARG A 275 -14.00 -23.53 2.52
C ARG A 275 -15.29 -24.27 2.17
N VAL A 276 -15.19 -25.35 1.39
CA VAL A 276 -16.35 -26.19 1.04
C VAL A 276 -16.91 -26.90 2.28
N LYS A 277 -16.05 -27.40 3.17
CA LYS A 277 -16.49 -27.97 4.46
C LYS A 277 -17.21 -26.94 5.33
N ASP A 278 -16.80 -25.68 5.25
CA ASP A 278 -17.41 -24.56 5.95
C ASP A 278 -18.70 -24.04 5.24
N GLY A 279 -19.14 -24.70 4.16
CA GLY A 279 -20.36 -24.36 3.41
C GLY A 279 -20.21 -23.19 2.44
N LEU A 280 -18.98 -22.74 2.18
CA LEU A 280 -18.68 -21.68 1.23
C LEU A 280 -18.41 -22.25 -0.18
N ARG A 281 -18.63 -21.41 -1.20
CA ARG A 281 -18.28 -21.77 -2.58
C ARG A 281 -16.76 -21.77 -2.75
N ALA A 282 -16.23 -22.82 -3.38
CA ALA A 282 -14.84 -22.89 -3.79
C ALA A 282 -14.51 -21.79 -4.80
N GLU A 283 -13.37 -21.15 -4.60
CA GLU A 283 -12.76 -20.23 -5.55
C GLU A 283 -12.00 -21.03 -6.60
N VAL A 284 -11.90 -20.48 -7.81
CA VAL A 284 -11.11 -21.06 -8.91
C VAL A 284 -9.82 -20.26 -9.01
N LEU A 285 -8.72 -20.98 -9.11
CA LEU A 285 -7.38 -20.42 -9.30
C LEU A 285 -7.16 -20.07 -10.78
N GLY A 286 -6.44 -18.98 -11.03
CA GLY A 286 -6.22 -18.44 -12.38
C GLY A 286 -7.16 -17.29 -12.73
N GLN A 287 -7.12 -16.88 -14.00
CA GLN A 287 -7.88 -15.74 -14.49
C GLN A 287 -9.40 -16.01 -14.42
N ALA A 288 -10.15 -14.99 -14.03
CA ALA A 288 -11.61 -15.03 -14.10
C ALA A 288 -12.08 -15.32 -15.53
N ASP A 289 -13.29 -15.86 -15.67
CA ASP A 289 -13.97 -16.07 -16.96
C ASP A 289 -13.72 -14.84 -17.87
N PRO A 290 -13.21 -15.02 -19.11
CA PRO A 290 -12.97 -13.91 -20.04
C PRO A 290 -14.22 -13.06 -20.32
N ASN A 291 -15.42 -13.60 -20.06
CA ASN A 291 -16.70 -12.90 -20.17
C ASN A 291 -17.19 -12.31 -18.84
N ALA A 292 -16.50 -12.54 -17.73
CA ALA A 292 -16.80 -11.91 -16.46
C ALA A 292 -16.52 -10.40 -16.56
N LEU A 293 -17.39 -9.62 -15.93
CA LEU A 293 -17.14 -8.19 -15.76
C LEU A 293 -15.83 -8.02 -14.98
N ILE A 294 -14.86 -7.31 -15.58
CA ILE A 294 -13.66 -6.86 -14.89
C ILE A 294 -14.09 -5.95 -13.73
N ARG A 295 -13.68 -6.29 -12.51
CA ARG A 295 -14.04 -5.55 -11.29
C ARG A 295 -12.86 -4.83 -10.64
N ASP A 296 -11.64 -5.17 -11.05
CA ASP A 296 -10.41 -4.62 -10.51
C ASP A 296 -9.70 -3.80 -11.58
N PHE A 297 -9.22 -2.63 -11.19
CA PHE A 297 -8.54 -1.69 -12.08
C PHE A 297 -7.30 -1.13 -11.40
N ASN A 298 -6.25 -0.95 -12.19
CA ASN A 298 -5.10 -0.14 -11.84
C ASN A 298 -5.38 1.29 -12.30
N PHE A 299 -5.10 2.24 -11.42
CA PHE A 299 -5.26 3.65 -11.70
C PHE A 299 -3.89 4.32 -11.70
N LYS A 300 -3.56 5.00 -12.78
CA LYS A 300 -2.34 5.79 -12.91
C LYS A 300 -2.72 7.22 -13.21
N ILE A 301 -1.99 8.17 -12.61
CA ILE A 301 -2.11 9.58 -12.96
C ILE A 301 -0.88 9.94 -13.79
N THR A 302 -1.09 10.41 -15.02
CA THR A 302 0.01 10.82 -15.88
C THR A 302 0.49 12.21 -15.49
N SER A 303 1.82 12.36 -15.38
CA SER A 303 2.45 13.67 -15.26
C SER A 303 2.89 14.15 -16.65
N PRO A 304 2.73 15.44 -17.01
CA PRO A 304 2.21 16.55 -16.18
C PRO A 304 0.71 16.83 -16.36
N THR A 305 -0.01 16.08 -17.19
CA THR A 305 -1.39 16.41 -17.60
C THR A 305 -2.45 16.07 -16.55
N ASN A 306 -2.09 15.32 -15.50
CA ASN A 306 -3.00 14.79 -14.49
C ASN A 306 -4.16 13.96 -15.08
N GLU A 307 -3.94 13.31 -16.23
CA GLU A 307 -4.94 12.43 -16.81
C GLU A 307 -4.97 11.09 -16.06
N ILE A 308 -6.18 10.60 -15.80
CA ILE A 308 -6.38 9.32 -15.12
C ILE A 308 -6.41 8.22 -16.18
N VAL A 309 -5.40 7.37 -16.15
CA VAL A 309 -5.34 6.13 -16.93
C VAL A 309 -5.89 5.01 -16.07
N ILE A 310 -6.90 4.33 -16.59
CA ILE A 310 -7.57 3.20 -15.92
C ILE A 310 -7.30 1.96 -16.77
N GLU A 311 -6.55 1.03 -16.21
CA GLU A 311 -6.19 -0.23 -16.86
C GLU A 311 -6.84 -1.39 -16.11
N PRO A 312 -7.42 -2.39 -16.80
CA PRO A 312 -7.83 -3.63 -16.17
C PRO A 312 -6.69 -4.26 -15.38
N ARG A 313 -6.92 -4.59 -14.11
CA ARG A 313 -5.97 -5.39 -13.35
C ARG A 313 -6.29 -6.87 -13.57
N ILE A 314 -5.32 -7.61 -14.07
CA ILE A 314 -5.42 -9.07 -14.16
C ILE A 314 -5.13 -9.63 -12.76
N ARG A 315 -6.09 -10.35 -12.19
CA ARG A 315 -5.93 -11.08 -10.92
C ARG A 315 -5.67 -12.55 -11.19
N GLY A 316 -4.97 -13.19 -10.26
CA GLY A 316 -4.73 -14.63 -10.34
C GLY A 316 -3.70 -14.99 -11.40
N SER A 317 -2.75 -14.09 -11.69
CA SER A 317 -1.52 -14.47 -12.35
C SER A 317 -0.76 -15.49 -11.48
N ILE A 318 0.20 -16.21 -12.08
CA ILE A 318 1.03 -17.17 -11.35
C ILE A 318 1.78 -16.46 -10.21
N LEU A 319 2.36 -15.29 -10.47
CA LEU A 319 3.14 -14.54 -9.49
C LEU A 319 2.26 -13.99 -8.36
N ASP A 320 1.12 -13.36 -8.69
CA ASP A 320 0.12 -12.88 -7.71
C ASP A 320 -0.34 -14.03 -6.79
N THR A 321 -0.58 -15.21 -7.37
CA THR A 321 -1.03 -16.39 -6.62
C THR A 321 0.07 -16.96 -5.73
N ILE A 322 1.33 -17.01 -6.19
CA ILE A 322 2.47 -17.44 -5.36
C ILE A 322 2.58 -16.57 -4.11
N VAL A 323 2.59 -15.25 -4.29
CA VAL A 323 2.67 -14.30 -3.17
C VAL A 323 1.47 -14.48 -2.25
N ALA A 324 0.25 -14.47 -2.80
CA ALA A 324 -0.97 -14.57 -2.02
C ALA A 324 -1.02 -15.85 -1.15
N GLU A 325 -0.74 -17.03 -1.72
CA GLU A 325 -0.79 -18.28 -0.97
C GLU A 325 0.36 -18.40 0.04
N CYS A 326 1.54 -17.82 -0.22
CA CYS A 326 2.61 -17.72 0.77
C CYS A 326 2.20 -16.81 1.95
N MET A 327 1.62 -15.64 1.68
CA MET A 327 1.15 -14.74 2.74
C MET A 327 -0.02 -15.33 3.54
N ILE A 328 -0.94 -16.05 2.88
CA ILE A 328 -2.02 -16.78 3.56
C ILE A 328 -1.44 -17.89 4.45
N LEU A 329 -0.47 -18.67 3.94
CA LEU A 329 0.21 -19.70 4.70
C LEU A 329 0.88 -19.13 5.95
N CYS A 330 1.61 -18.02 5.80
CA CYS A 330 2.31 -17.32 6.88
C CYS A 330 1.32 -16.85 7.96
N ASN A 331 0.30 -16.10 7.56
CA ASN A 331 -0.73 -15.60 8.46
C ASN A 331 -1.48 -16.72 9.19
N ARG A 332 -1.78 -17.82 8.51
CA ARG A 332 -2.42 -18.99 9.13
C ARG A 332 -1.52 -19.62 10.19
N ILE A 333 -0.24 -19.83 9.89
CA ILE A 333 0.71 -20.46 10.83
C ILE A 333 0.92 -19.58 12.06
N TRP A 334 1.21 -18.30 11.89
CA TRP A 334 1.37 -17.39 13.02
C TRP A 334 0.08 -17.14 13.78
N GLY A 335 -1.05 -17.01 13.08
CA GLY A 335 -2.37 -16.89 13.72
C GLY A 335 -2.69 -18.10 14.60
N GLN A 336 -2.44 -19.32 14.10
CA GLN A 336 -2.60 -20.55 14.87
C GLN A 336 -1.64 -20.58 16.07
N ALA A 337 -0.35 -20.25 15.86
CA ALA A 337 0.63 -20.23 16.94
C ALA A 337 0.25 -19.25 18.06
N LEU A 338 -0.21 -18.04 17.71
CA LEU A 338 -0.70 -17.05 18.68
C LEU A 338 -1.90 -17.58 19.47
N ALA A 339 -2.87 -18.20 18.79
CA ALA A 339 -4.05 -18.78 19.42
C ALA A 339 -3.70 -19.94 20.36
N GLU A 340 -2.83 -20.85 19.94
CA GLU A 340 -2.38 -22.00 20.74
C GLU A 340 -1.62 -21.58 22.01
N HIS A 341 -0.90 -20.46 21.96
CA HIS A 341 -0.18 -19.90 23.10
C HIS A 341 -1.03 -18.94 23.95
N GLY A 342 -2.31 -18.75 23.61
CA GLY A 342 -3.20 -17.84 24.33
C GLY A 342 -2.79 -16.37 24.26
N LEU A 343 -2.08 -15.97 23.20
CA LEU A 343 -1.62 -14.60 23.01
C LEU A 343 -2.72 -13.77 22.33
N PRO A 344 -3.13 -12.62 22.91
CA PRO A 344 -4.07 -11.71 22.26
C PRO A 344 -3.49 -11.13 20.97
N ALA A 345 -4.26 -11.23 19.88
CA ALA A 345 -3.91 -10.70 18.57
C ALA A 345 -5.15 -10.19 17.83
N LEU A 346 -4.95 -9.38 16.79
CA LEU A 346 -6.02 -8.95 15.90
C LEU A 346 -6.22 -9.99 14.79
N PHE A 347 -7.27 -10.80 14.93
CA PHE A 347 -7.64 -11.79 13.92
C PHE A 347 -8.61 -11.19 12.91
N ARG A 348 -8.37 -11.44 11.61
CA ARG A 348 -9.35 -11.19 10.56
C ARG A 348 -10.25 -12.41 10.44
N THR A 349 -11.50 -12.29 10.90
CA THR A 349 -12.51 -13.36 10.94
C THR A 349 -13.43 -13.37 9.74
#